data_AF-A0A1L8TP29-F1
#
_entry.id   AF-A0A1L8TP29-F1
#
_cell.length_a   1.000
_cell.length_b   1.000
_cell.length_c   1.000
_cell.angle_alpha   90.00
_cell.angle_beta   90.00
_cell.angle_gamma   90.00
#
_symmetry.space_group_name_H-M   'P 1'
#
loop_
_entity.id
_entity.type
_entity.pdbx_description
1 polymer ?
#
loop_
_entity_poly.entity_id
_entity_poly.type
_entity_poly.pdbx_seq_one_letter_code
_entity_poly.pdbx_strand_id
1 'polypeptide(L)' 'MTFFDKKMDYRVTFDLDENIFIVYSTDTKHQGSGITIEQAIDDLKKSA' A
#
# COMPACT_ATOMS: atom_id res chain seq x y z
N MET A 1 11.38 -15.03 18.55
CA MET A 1 10.23 -14.26 18.03
C MET A 1 10.30 -14.38 16.52
N THR A 2 9.68 -15.41 15.97
CA THR A 2 9.73 -15.68 14.53
C THR A 2 8.74 -14.74 13.88
N PHE A 3 9.25 -13.60 13.39
CA PHE A 3 8.46 -12.68 12.58
C PHE A 3 8.11 -13.44 11.31
N PHE A 4 6.82 -13.66 11.09
CA PHE A 4 6.35 -14.18 9.81
C PHE A 4 6.74 -13.16 8.75
N ASP A 5 7.78 -13.48 8.00
CA ASP A 5 8.21 -12.86 6.74
C ASP A 5 7.12 -13.11 5.68
N LYS A 6 5.91 -12.63 5.94
CA LYS A 6 4.99 -12.33 4.86
C LYS A 6 5.49 -11.00 4.31
N LYS A 7 6.49 -11.08 3.43
CA LYS A 7 6.75 -10.08 2.40
C LYS A 7 5.45 -9.84 1.68
N MET A 8 4.68 -8.89 2.18
CA MET A 8 3.68 -8.27 1.36
C MET A 8 4.47 -7.28 0.53
N ASP A 9 4.74 -7.66 -0.72
CA ASP A 9 5.50 -6.86 -1.68
C ASP A 9 4.63 -5.66 -2.12
N TYR A 10 4.46 -4.72 -1.19
CA TYR A 10 3.78 -3.47 -1.44
C TYR A 10 4.81 -2.38 -1.68
N ARG A 11 4.76 -1.77 -2.87
CA ARG A 11 5.58 -0.59 -3.17
C ARG A 11 4.81 0.65 -2.73
N VAL A 12 5.34 1.35 -1.73
CA VAL A 12 4.79 2.64 -1.28
C VAL A 12 5.54 3.76 -2.00
N THR A 13 4.80 4.65 -2.64
CA THR A 13 5.31 5.88 -3.23
C THR A 13 4.58 7.05 -2.61
N PHE A 14 5.30 8.10 -2.27
CA PHE A 14 4.71 9.33 -1.78
C PHE A 14 4.69 10.34 -2.91
N ASP A 15 3.49 10.81 -3.24
CA ASP A 15 3.26 11.84 -4.23
C ASP A 15 3.28 13.20 -3.51
N LEU A 16 4.28 14.03 -3.85
CA LEU A 16 4.50 15.34 -3.24
C LEU A 16 3.55 16.41 -3.79
N ASP A 17 3.00 16.20 -4.99
CA ASP A 17 2.10 17.16 -5.65
C ASP A 17 0.71 17.07 -5.02
N GLU A 18 0.23 15.85 -4.78
CA GLU A 18 -1.07 15.58 -4.16
C GLU A 18 -0.97 15.35 -2.63
N ASN A 19 0.25 15.24 -2.08
CA ASN A 19 0.53 14.99 -0.66
C ASN A 19 -0.14 13.70 -0.15
N ILE A 20 -0.13 12.65 -0.96
CA ILE A 20 -0.76 11.35 -0.70
C ILE A 20 0.24 10.20 -0.80
N PHE A 21 -0.04 9.12 -0.07
CA PHE A 21 0.64 7.83 -0.20
C PHE A 21 -0.11 6.95 -1.19
N ILE A 22 0.64 6.40 -2.13
CA ILE A 22 0.17 5.44 -3.12
C ILE A 22 0.85 4.11 -2.82
N VAL A 23 0.05 3.08 -2.57
CA VAL A 23 0.52 1.74 -2.26
C VAL A 23 0.15 0.83 -3.43
N TYR A 24 1.15 0.16 -4.00
CA TYR A 24 0.98 -0.74 -5.13
C TYR A 24 1.30 -2.17 -4.74
N SER A 25 0.37 -3.09 -4.99
CA SER A 25 0.56 -4.54 -4.80
C SER A 25 1.14 -5.17 -6.05
N THR A 26 2.33 -5.76 -5.94
CA THR A 26 2.96 -6.45 -7.07
C THR A 26 2.27 -7.77 -7.42
N ASP A 27 1.54 -8.37 -6.48
CA ASP A 27 0.84 -9.64 -6.68
C ASP A 27 -0.50 -9.49 -7.38
N THR A 28 -1.28 -8.49 -6.98
CA THR A 28 -2.70 -8.40 -7.37
C THR A 28 -2.97 -7.32 -8.42
N LYS A 29 -1.95 -6.53 -8.80
CA LYS A 29 -2.09 -5.33 -9.66
C LYS A 29 -3.09 -4.30 -9.13
N HIS A 30 -3.51 -4.44 -7.87
CA HIS A 30 -4.34 -3.46 -7.18
C HIS A 30 -3.45 -2.37 -6.58
N GLN A 31 -3.96 -1.15 -6.61
CA GLN A 31 -3.36 0.00 -5.98
C GLN A 31 -4.36 0.62 -5.02
N GLY A 32 -3.87 1.15 -3.92
CA GLY A 32 -4.64 1.93 -2.96
C GLY A 32 -3.97 3.27 -2.74
N SER A 33 -4.77 4.28 -2.40
CA SER A 33 -4.27 5.63 -2.14
C SER A 33 -4.82 6.17 -0.82
N GLY A 34 -4.07 7.03 -0.16
CA GLY A 34 -4.50 7.59 1.12
C GLY A 34 -3.59 8.68 1.64
N ILE A 35 -4.10 9.50 2.55
CA ILE A 35 -3.33 10.57 3.22
C ILE A 35 -2.32 9.96 4.19
N THR A 36 -2.59 8.73 4.66
CA THR A 36 -1.65 7.92 5.44
C THR A 36 -1.42 6.56 4.78
N ILE A 37 -0.27 5.96 5.07
CA ILE A 37 0.10 4.62 4.57
C ILE A 37 -0.96 3.58 4.98
N GLU A 38 -1.49 3.67 6.20
CA GLU A 38 -2.53 2.76 6.69
C GLU A 38 -3.83 2.89 5.88
N GLN A 39 -4.25 4.11 5.56
CA GLN A 39 -5.41 4.34 4.69
C GLN A 39 -5.19 3.79 3.29
N ALA A 40 -4.00 4.00 2.72
CA ALA A 40 -3.67 3.48 1.40
C ALA A 40 -3.62 1.94 1.37
N ILE A 41 -3.19 1.29 2.46
CA ILE A 41 -3.25 -0.17 2.60
C ILE A 41 -4.69 -0.68 2.78
N ASP A 42 -5.52 0.03 3.56
CA ASP A 42 -6.94 -0.33 3.73
C ASP A 42 -7.72 -0.22 2.41
N ASP A 43 -7.46 0.85 1.65
CA ASP A 43 -8.01 1.07 0.32
C ASP A 43 -7.56 -0.01 -0.67
N LEU A 44 -6.28 -0.41 -0.61
CA LEU A 44 -5.74 -1.52 -1.38
C LEU A 44 -6.39 -2.86 -1.02
N LYS A 45 -6.65 -3.11 0.27
CA LYS A 45 -7.33 -4.33 0.75
C LYS A 45 -8.81 -4.37 0.40
N LYS A 46 -9.50 -3.23 0.36
CA LYS A 46 -10.89 -3.13 -0.10
C LYS A 46 -11.03 -3.27 -1.61
N SER A 47 -9.98 -2.93 -2.35
CA SER A 47 -9.95 -3.00 -3.81
C SER A 47 -9.53 -4.37 -4.35
N ALA A 48 -9.14 -5.31 -3.48
CA ALA A 48 -8.81 -6.71 -3.79
C ALA A 48 -9.99 -7.64 -3.50
#